data_AF-A0A3A0API6-F1
#
_entry.id   AF-A0A3A0API6-F1
#
_cell.length_a   1.000
_cell.length_b   1.000
_cell.length_c   1.000
_cell.angle_alpha   90.00
_cell.angle_beta   90.00
_cell.angle_gamma   90.00
#
_symmetry.space_group_name_H-M   'P 1'
#
loop_
_entity.id
_entity.type
_entity.pdbx_description
1 polymer ?
#
loop_
_entity_poly.entity_id
_entity_poly.type
_entity_poly.pdbx_seq_one_letter_code
_entity_poly.pdbx_strand_id
1 'polypeptide(L)' 'MRANVKPFTRWVIARRYTVRFQRRAADAVSGIVTTPAGEIAFLYDPQRRIIQLPGEEVVIDEYGWEIKQDESS' A
#
# COMPACT_ATOMS: atom_id res chain seq x y z
N MET A 1 -8.99 -13.33 -11.51
CA MET A 1 -9.03 -11.85 -11.45
C MET A 1 -7.64 -11.34 -11.04
N ARG A 2 -7.17 -10.21 -11.60
CA ARG A 2 -5.84 -9.65 -11.30
C ARG A 2 -5.98 -8.60 -10.20
N ALA A 3 -5.03 -8.55 -9.27
CA ALA A 3 -5.04 -7.59 -8.17
C ALA A 3 -5.07 -6.14 -8.68
N ASN A 4 -5.98 -5.31 -8.15
CA ASN A 4 -6.00 -3.89 -8.47
C ASN A 4 -4.99 -3.13 -7.59
N VAL A 5 -3.78 -2.96 -8.13
CA VAL A 5 -2.67 -2.25 -7.46
C VAL A 5 -2.67 -0.74 -7.73
N LYS A 6 -3.60 -0.23 -8.54
CA LYS A 6 -3.60 1.18 -8.95
C LYS A 6 -3.67 2.16 -7.75
N PRO A 7 -4.52 1.95 -6.73
CA PRO A 7 -4.54 2.84 -5.56
C PRO A 7 -3.20 2.82 -4.81
N PHE A 8 -2.66 1.63 -4.57
CA PHE A 8 -1.35 1.46 -3.93
C PHE A 8 -0.21 2.14 -4.70
N THR A 9 -0.14 1.98 -6.02
CA THR A 9 0.89 2.65 -6.83
C THR A 9 0.78 4.18 -6.76
N ARG A 10 -0.45 4.73 -6.72
CA ARG A 10 -0.65 6.18 -6.56
C ARG A 10 -0.13 6.66 -5.21
N TRP A 11 -0.41 5.91 -4.14
CA TRP A 11 0.11 6.18 -2.80
C TRP A 11 1.65 6.18 -2.75
N VAL A 12 2.29 5.18 -3.40
CA VAL A 12 3.76 5.10 -3.53
C VAL A 12 4.33 6.33 -4.25
N ILE A 13 3.72 6.75 -5.36
CA ILE A 13 4.16 7.91 -6.15
C ILE A 13 3.99 9.21 -5.35
N ALA A 14 2.87 9.38 -4.66
CA ALA A 14 2.61 10.57 -3.84
C ALA A 14 3.67 10.75 -2.75
N ARG A 15 4.17 9.65 -2.19
CA ARG A 15 5.26 9.63 -1.20
C ARG A 15 6.66 9.74 -1.80
N ARG A 16 6.79 9.79 -3.13
CA ARG A 16 8.09 9.72 -3.85
C ARG A 16 8.89 8.46 -3.53
N TYR A 17 8.20 7.36 -3.26
CA TYR A 17 8.82 6.06 -3.06
C TYR A 17 8.92 5.31 -4.38
N THR A 18 9.72 4.25 -4.42
CA THR A 18 9.69 3.28 -5.53
C THR A 18 9.20 1.93 -5.02
N VAL A 19 8.75 1.06 -5.91
CA VAL A 19 8.20 -0.24 -5.52
C VAL A 19 8.61 -1.36 -6.45
N ARG A 20 8.97 -2.50 -5.86
CA ARG A 20 9.25 -3.75 -6.54
C ARG A 20 8.25 -4.81 -6.07
N PHE A 21 7.31 -5.15 -6.94
CA PHE A 21 6.36 -6.24 -6.68
C PHE A 21 7.04 -7.61 -6.77
N GLN A 22 6.81 -8.46 -5.78
CA GLN A 22 7.27 -9.85 -5.76
C GLN A 22 6.12 -10.81 -6.02
N ARG A 23 4.97 -10.61 -5.36
CA ARG A 23 3.76 -11.41 -5.57
C ARG A 23 2.57 -10.50 -5.86
N ARG A 24 1.75 -10.90 -6.83
CA ARG A 24 0.49 -10.22 -7.20
C ARG A 24 -0.64 -11.23 -7.31
N ALA A 25 -1.34 -11.47 -6.21
CA ALA A 25 -2.53 -12.30 -6.15
C ALA A 25 -3.77 -11.43 -5.87
N ALA A 26 -4.96 -11.91 -6.21
CA ALA A 26 -6.19 -11.11 -6.14
C ALA A 26 -6.58 -10.70 -4.71
N ASP A 27 -6.13 -11.48 -3.73
CA ASP A 27 -6.30 -11.34 -2.30
C ASP A 27 -5.14 -10.59 -1.63
N ALA A 28 -3.92 -10.73 -2.15
CA ALA A 28 -2.73 -10.15 -1.56
C ALA A 28 -1.64 -9.81 -2.57
N VAL A 29 -1.05 -8.63 -2.41
CA VAL A 29 0.09 -8.15 -3.19
C VAL A 29 1.24 -7.85 -2.24
N SER A 30 2.43 -8.37 -2.51
CA SER A 30 3.59 -8.13 -1.65
C SER A 30 4.82 -7.75 -2.45
N GLY A 31 5.79 -7.16 -1.77
CA GLY A 31 7.06 -6.80 -2.34
C GLY A 31 7.84 -5.86 -1.43
N ILE A 32 8.68 -5.04 -2.05
CA ILE A 32 9.53 -4.06 -1.38
C ILE A 32 9.15 -2.66 -1.85
N VAL A 33 8.97 -1.74 -0.90
CA VAL A 33 8.94 -0.29 -1.15
C VAL A 33 10.30 0.27 -0.77
N THR A 34 10.91 1.06 -1.66
CA THR A 34 12.13 1.81 -1.33
C THR A 34 11.74 3.22 -0.91
N THR A 35 12.05 3.53 0.34
CA THR A 35 11.85 4.85 0.96
C THR A 35 13.20 5.58 1.07
N PRO A 36 13.22 6.88 1.37
CA PRO A 36 14.46 7.60 1.68
C PRO A 36 15.24 7.03 2.88
N ALA A 37 14.56 6.34 3.81
CA ALA A 37 15.17 5.71 4.96
C ALA A 37 15.70 4.29 4.67
N GLY A 38 15.35 3.71 3.51
CA GLY A 38 15.73 2.37 3.13
C GLY A 38 14.60 1.54 2.52
N GLU A 39 14.89 0.28 2.25
CA GLU A 39 13.95 -0.69 1.71
C GLU A 39 13.11 -1.33 2.83
N ILE A 40 11.80 -1.36 2.64
CA ILE A 40 10.85 -1.99 3.56
C ILE A 40 9.96 -2.97 2.82
N ALA A 41 9.68 -4.11 3.46
CA ALA A 41 8.70 -5.06 2.95
C ALA A 41 7.29 -4.51 3.15
N PHE A 42 6.40 -4.79 2.21
CA PHE A 42 4.98 -4.44 2.32
C PHE A 42 4.08 -5.62 1.98
N LEU A 43 2.87 -5.57 2.53
CA LEU A 43 1.73 -6.37 2.09
C LEU A 43 0.56 -5.42 1.79
N TYR A 44 -0.12 -5.63 0.67
CA TYR A 44 -1.26 -4.83 0.25
C TYR A 44 -2.46 -5.75 -0.02
N ASP A 45 -3.55 -5.47 0.68
CA ASP A 45 -4.86 -6.07 0.43
C ASP A 45 -5.63 -5.17 -0.56
N PRO A 46 -5.81 -5.60 -1.82
CA PRO A 46 -6.50 -4.81 -2.83
C PRO A 46 -8.02 -4.73 -2.63
N GLN A 47 -8.63 -5.63 -1.86
CA GLN A 47 -10.06 -5.62 -1.58
C GLN A 47 -10.40 -4.60 -0.50
N ARG A 48 -9.60 -4.60 0.58
CA ARG A 48 -9.77 -3.69 1.72
C ARG A 48 -9.02 -2.37 1.54
N ARG A 49 -8.10 -2.29 0.57
CA ARG A 49 -7.19 -1.16 0.32
C ARG A 49 -6.37 -0.81 1.57
N ILE A 50 -5.77 -1.85 2.14
CA ILE A 50 -4.93 -1.74 3.34
C ILE A 50 -3.50 -2.06 2.93
N ILE A 51 -2.57 -1.19 3.30
CA ILE A 51 -1.13 -1.38 3.15
C ILE A 51 -0.56 -1.67 4.54
N GLN A 52 0.05 -2.83 4.70
CA GLN A 52 0.79 -3.20 5.89
C GLN A 52 2.28 -2.98 5.65
N LEU A 53 2.89 -2.19 6.53
CA LEU A 53 4.31 -1.89 6.60
C LEU A 53 4.85 -2.37 7.95
N PRO A 54 6.17 -2.41 8.16
CA PRO A 54 6.72 -2.79 9.45
C PRO A 54 6.29 -1.80 10.55
N GLY A 55 5.38 -2.23 11.42
CA GLY A 55 4.88 -1.44 12.55
C GLY A 55 3.80 -0.41 12.21
N GLU A 56 3.27 -0.41 10.99
CA GLU A 56 2.26 0.54 10.55
C GLU A 56 1.24 -0.11 9.61
N GLU A 57 -0.02 0.27 9.77
CA GLU A 57 -1.10 -0.06 8.84
C GLU A 57 -1.68 1.23 8.26
N VAL A 58 -1.78 1.28 6.93
CA VAL A 58 -2.25 2.45 6.20
C VAL A 58 -3.47 2.07 5.37
N VAL A 59 -4.59 2.70 5.66
CA VAL A 59 -5.83 2.55 4.87
C VAL A 59 -5.86 3.62 3.79
N ILE A 60 -6.13 3.22 2.54
CA ILE A 60 -6.21 4.15 1.42
C ILE A 60 -7.58 4.06 0.70
N ASP A 61 -7.98 5.18 0.09
CA ASP A 61 -9.12 5.21 -0.81
C ASP A 61 -8.77 4.65 -2.22
N GLU A 62 -9.73 4.66 -3.14
CA GLU A 62 -9.51 4.22 -4.53
C GLU A 62 -8.56 5.11 -5.35
N TYR A 63 -8.30 6.33 -4.86
CA TYR A 63 -7.39 7.31 -5.43
C TYR A 63 -5.98 7.23 -4.85
N GLY A 64 -5.77 6.43 -3.81
CA GLY A 64 -4.48 6.27 -3.13
C GLY A 64 -4.22 7.31 -2.06
N TRP A 65 -5.25 8.03 -1.59
CA TRP A 65 -5.16 8.93 -0.46
C TRP A 65 -5.36 8.17 0.84
N GLU A 66 -4.58 8.52 1.85
CA GLU A 66 -4.72 7.94 3.19
C GLU A 66 -6.01 8.43 3.84
N ILE A 67 -6.79 7.47 4.32
CA ILE A 67 -7.98 7.76 5.10
C ILE A 67 -7.54 7.79 6.55
N LYS A 68 -7.50 8.99 7.15
CA LYS A 68 -7.42 9.09 8.60
C LYS A 68 -8.73 8.51 9.14
N GLN A 69 -8.65 7.41 9.90
CA GLN A 69 -9.76 7.08 10.79
C GLN A 69 -9.80 8.19 11.83
N ASP A 70 -10.67 9.16 11.61
CA ASP A 70 -11.07 10.09 12.65
C ASP A 70 -11.69 9.22 13.74
N GLU A 71 -11.00 9.06 14.87
CA GLU A 71 -11.59 8.50 16.09
C GLU A 71 -12.67 9.47 16.56
N SER A 72 -13.83 9.43 15.90
CA SER A 72 -15.05 10.06 16.39
C SER A 72 -15.53 9.22 17.58
N SER A 73 -15.11 9.66 18.76
CA SER A 73 -15.63 9.25 20.08
C SER A 73 -17.12 9.53 20.23
#